data_AF-A0A2U8WSA3-F1
#
_entry.id   AF-A0A2U8WSA3-F1
#
_cell.length_a   1.000
_cell.length_b   1.000
_cell.length_c   1.000
_cell.angle_alpha   90.00
_cell.angle_beta   90.00
_cell.angle_gamma   90.00
#
_symmetry.space_group_name_H-M   'P 1'
#
loop_
_entity.id
_entity.type
_entity.pdbx_description
1 polymer ?
#
loop_
_entity_poly.entity_id
_entity_poly.type
_entity_poly.pdbx_seq_one_letter_code
_entity_poly.pdbx_strand_id
1 'polypeptide(L)'
;MVWRIVHWHRRPTPPDLVGGFDPVYYLGKNPDVAAEGCDPLDHYLYFGWREGRDPSAEFSTTGYLSANPDVARAGVNPLLHYREHGLFERRRGWQKPGSGASAQLPR
;
A
#
# COMPACT_ATOMS: atom_id res chain seq x y z
N MET A 1 -21.75 21.35 -36.33
CA MET A 1 -20.45 22.03 -36.13
C MET A 1 -20.71 23.04 -35.04
N VAL A 2 -20.25 22.97 -33.80
CA VAL A 2 -19.06 22.44 -33.11
C VAL A 2 -19.49 22.20 -31.67
N TRP A 3 -18.98 21.18 -30.96
CA TRP A 3 -18.53 21.23 -29.55
C TRP A 3 -17.82 19.90 -29.24
N ARG A 4 -16.48 19.92 -29.29
CA ARG A 4 -15.60 18.83 -28.85
C ARG A 4 -15.24 19.08 -27.40
N ILE A 5 -15.81 18.30 -26.48
CA ILE A 5 -15.39 18.26 -25.08
C ILE A 5 -14.33 17.16 -24.96
N VAL A 6 -13.09 17.56 -24.71
CA VAL A 6 -12.02 16.64 -24.31
C VAL A 6 -12.25 16.24 -22.86
N HIS A 7 -13.05 15.19 -22.65
CA HIS A 7 -13.02 14.49 -21.37
C HIS A 7 -11.75 13.64 -21.34
N TRP A 8 -10.77 14.13 -20.58
CA TRP A 8 -9.55 13.42 -20.22
C TRP A 8 -9.85 12.00 -19.76
N HIS A 9 -9.05 11.07 -20.25
CA HIS A 9 -9.08 9.65 -19.94
C HIS A 9 -9.27 9.41 -18.44
N ARG A 10 -10.36 8.71 -18.09
CA ARG A 10 -10.40 7.94 -16.84
C ARG A 10 -9.16 7.06 -16.88
N ARG A 11 -8.18 7.33 -16.01
CA ARG A 11 -7.13 6.35 -15.74
C ARG A 11 -7.88 5.06 -15.38
N PRO A 12 -7.60 3.91 -16.00
CA PRO A 12 -8.16 2.66 -15.51
C PRO A 12 -7.81 2.61 -14.03
N THR A 13 -8.83 2.56 -13.17
CA THR A 13 -8.63 2.15 -11.77
C THR A 13 -7.98 0.77 -11.88
N PRO A 14 -6.73 0.59 -11.43
CA PRO A 14 -6.12 -0.72 -11.44
C PRO A 14 -7.09 -1.67 -10.74
N PRO A 15 -7.50 -2.77 -11.39
CA PRO A 15 -8.33 -3.75 -10.73
C PRO A 15 -7.60 -4.19 -9.46
N ASP A 16 -8.34 -4.18 -8.35
CA ASP A 16 -8.06 -5.08 -7.22
C ASP A 16 -6.88 -4.73 -6.30
N LEU A 17 -6.77 -3.47 -5.87
CA LEU A 17 -6.15 -3.21 -4.55
C LEU A 17 -7.00 -3.91 -3.49
N VAL A 18 -6.68 -5.16 -3.13
CA VAL A 18 -7.33 -5.85 -2.02
C VAL A 18 -6.88 -5.17 -0.75
N GLY A 19 -7.59 -4.10 -0.38
CA GLY A 19 -7.35 -3.37 0.86
C GLY A 19 -5.91 -2.87 1.02
N GLY A 20 -5.34 -2.24 -0.01
CA GLY A 20 -4.01 -1.62 0.03
C GLY A 20 -2.83 -2.55 -0.28
N PHE A 21 -3.09 -3.82 -0.61
CA PHE A 21 -2.13 -4.76 -1.19
C PHE A 21 -2.25 -4.77 -2.72
N ASP A 22 -1.12 -4.76 -3.42
CA ASP A 22 -1.03 -4.88 -4.88
C ASP A 22 -0.16 -6.11 -5.21
N PRO A 23 -0.76 -7.23 -5.69
CA PRO A 23 -0.01 -8.45 -5.98
C PRO A 23 0.97 -8.29 -7.13
N VAL A 24 0.68 -7.44 -8.12
CA VAL A 24 1.57 -7.20 -9.26
C VAL A 24 2.80 -6.42 -8.81
N TYR A 25 2.59 -5.36 -8.03
CA TYR A 25 3.68 -4.63 -7.39
C TYR A 25 4.53 -5.55 -6.51
N TYR A 26 3.87 -6.34 -5.66
CA TYR A 26 4.54 -7.17 -4.66
C TYR A 26 5.41 -8.24 -5.33
N LEU A 27 4.87 -8.99 -6.29
CA LEU A 27 5.65 -9.98 -7.05
C LEU A 27 6.76 -9.32 -7.88
N GLY A 28 6.51 -8.13 -8.45
CA GLY A 28 7.52 -7.38 -9.19
C GLY A 28 8.69 -6.86 -8.32
N LYS A 29 8.49 -6.70 -7.01
CA LYS A 29 9.53 -6.29 -6.05
C LYS A 29 10.18 -7.44 -5.30
N ASN A 30 9.53 -8.60 -5.25
CA ASN A 30 9.99 -9.76 -4.49
C ASN A 30 10.10 -10.98 -5.44
N PRO A 31 11.18 -11.04 -6.26
CA PRO A 31 11.34 -12.09 -7.28
C PRO A 31 11.54 -13.49 -6.68
N ASP A 32 11.98 -13.57 -5.42
CA ASP A 32 12.03 -14.81 -4.63
C ASP A 32 10.63 -15.39 -4.41
N VAL A 33 9.67 -14.55 -4.03
CA VAL A 33 8.25 -14.95 -3.87
C VAL A 33 7.66 -15.36 -5.21
N ALA A 34 7.96 -14.61 -6.27
CA ALA A 34 7.51 -14.94 -7.61
C ALA A 34 8.07 -16.29 -8.11
N ALA A 35 9.33 -16.60 -7.78
CA ALA A 35 9.96 -17.87 -8.13
C ALA A 35 9.41 -19.06 -7.32
N GLU A 36 9.04 -18.83 -6.05
CA GLU A 36 8.41 -19.84 -5.20
C GLU A 36 6.99 -20.19 -5.66
N GLY A 37 6.28 -19.25 -6.29
CA GLY A 37 4.94 -19.45 -6.83
C GLY A 37 3.85 -19.56 -5.75
N CYS A 38 4.14 -19.12 -4.52
CA CYS A 38 3.16 -19.03 -3.45
C CYS A 38 2.21 -17.83 -3.65
N ASP A 39 1.07 -17.85 -2.94
CA ASP A 39 0.14 -16.71 -2.98
C ASP A 39 0.83 -15.46 -2.37
N PRO A 40 0.89 -14.33 -3.12
CA PRO A 40 1.64 -13.16 -2.68
C PRO A 40 0.99 -12.45 -1.48
N LEU A 41 -0.35 -12.53 -1.35
CA LEU A 41 -1.04 -11.93 -0.20
C LEU A 41 -0.75 -12.74 1.06
N ASP A 42 -0.84 -14.08 0.99
CA ASP A 42 -0.47 -14.95 2.11
C ASP A 42 0.99 -14.73 2.51
N HIS A 43 1.92 -14.69 1.54
CA HIS A 43 3.31 -14.38 1.84
C HIS A 43 3.43 -13.05 2.59
N TYR A 44 2.78 -11.98 2.11
CA TYR A 44 2.86 -10.69 2.78
C TYR A 44 2.30 -10.75 4.21
N LEU A 45 1.13 -11.37 4.42
CA LEU A 45 0.45 -11.43 5.71
C LEU A 45 1.25 -12.20 6.77
N TYR A 46 1.89 -13.31 6.38
CA TYR A 46 2.62 -14.18 7.32
C TYR A 46 4.11 -13.80 7.48
N PHE A 47 4.76 -13.30 6.43
CA PHE A 47 6.21 -13.11 6.40
C PHE A 47 6.60 -11.69 5.97
N GLY A 48 6.07 -11.23 4.83
CA GLY A 48 6.62 -10.08 4.11
C GLY A 48 6.68 -8.78 4.92
N TRP A 49 5.65 -8.48 5.72
CA TRP A 49 5.67 -7.27 6.55
C TRP A 49 6.76 -7.31 7.64
N ARG A 50 7.11 -8.49 8.16
CA ARG A 50 8.17 -8.67 9.17
C ARG A 50 9.56 -8.53 8.56
N GLU A 51 9.67 -8.84 7.28
CA GLU A 51 10.86 -8.65 6.45
C GLU A 51 10.98 -7.20 5.95
N GLY A 52 10.02 -6.33 6.29
CA GLY A 52 10.00 -4.93 5.85
C GLY A 52 9.58 -4.73 4.39
N ARG A 53 9.00 -5.75 3.75
CA ARG A 53 8.53 -5.67 2.37
C ARG A 53 7.30 -4.78 2.27
N ASP A 54 7.23 -4.01 1.20
CA ASP A 54 6.13 -3.09 0.98
C ASP A 54 4.99 -3.78 0.19
N PRO A 55 3.73 -3.67 0.64
CA PRO A 55 2.58 -4.35 0.02
C PRO A 55 2.10 -3.72 -1.28
N SER A 56 2.46 -2.46 -1.53
CA SER A 56 2.02 -1.68 -2.70
C SER A 56 2.98 -0.54 -3.00
N ALA A 57 2.78 0.15 -4.13
CA ALA A 57 3.58 1.31 -4.51
C ALA A 57 3.38 2.50 -3.56
N GLU A 58 2.22 2.58 -2.91
CA GLU A 58 1.81 3.68 -2.05
C GLU A 58 2.26 3.48 -0.60
N PHE A 59 2.19 2.25 -0.08
CA PHE A 59 2.40 1.96 1.34
C PHE A 59 3.84 1.53 1.63
N SER A 60 4.51 2.23 2.54
CA SER A 60 5.82 1.87 3.10
C SER A 60 5.65 1.17 4.44
N THR A 61 5.98 -0.11 4.50
CA THR A 61 5.98 -0.93 5.71
C THR A 61 6.96 -0.39 6.73
N THR A 62 8.21 -0.19 6.31
CA THR A 62 9.29 0.31 7.17
C THR A 62 9.07 1.77 7.58
N GLY A 63 8.57 2.61 6.67
CA GLY A 63 8.21 3.99 6.97
C GLY A 63 7.10 4.07 8.02
N TYR A 64 6.06 3.23 7.90
CA TYR A 64 4.98 3.22 8.88
C TYR A 64 5.46 2.74 10.26
N LEU A 65 6.23 1.65 10.31
CA LEU A 65 6.75 1.14 11.59
C LEU A 65 7.74 2.10 12.24
N SER A 66 8.57 2.79 11.46
CA SER A 66 9.50 3.80 11.99
C SER A 66 8.77 5.02 12.57
N ALA A 67 7.65 5.43 11.97
CA ALA A 67 6.87 6.58 12.45
C ALA A 67 5.91 6.22 13.60
N ASN A 68 5.61 4.95 13.80
CA ASN A 68 4.64 4.45 14.78
C ASN A 68 5.29 3.36 15.67
N PRO A 69 6.17 3.76 16.60
CA PRO A 69 6.96 2.81 17.40
C PRO A 69 6.11 1.96 18.35
N ASP A 70 4.91 2.42 18.71
CA ASP A 70 3.91 1.64 19.44
C ASP A 70 3.41 0.44 18.63
N VAL A 71 3.16 0.63 17.33
CA VAL A 71 2.77 -0.44 16.39
C VAL A 71 3.94 -1.41 16.17
N ALA A 72 5.15 -0.87 15.99
CA ALA A 72 6.35 -1.69 15.86
C ALA A 72 6.60 -2.56 17.09
N ARG A 73 6.46 -2.00 18.30
CA ARG A 73 6.59 -2.74 19.56
C ARG A 73 5.47 -3.76 19.77
N ALA A 74 4.25 -3.47 19.29
CA ALA A 74 3.13 -4.40 19.35
C ALA A 74 3.33 -5.60 18.41
N GLY A 75 4.21 -5.50 17.40
CA GLY A 75 4.50 -6.60 16.47
C GLY A 75 3.27 -6.99 15.63
N VAL A 76 2.46 -6.01 15.24
CA VAL A 76 1.26 -6.20 14.41
C VAL A 76 1.54 -5.82 12.95
N ASN A 77 0.79 -6.41 12.02
CA ASN A 77 0.95 -6.10 10.60
C ASN A 77 0.61 -4.61 10.34
N PRO A 78 1.55 -3.82 9.78
CA PRO A 78 1.39 -2.38 9.64
C PRO A 78 0.30 -1.97 8.64
N LEU A 79 0.07 -2.74 7.58
CA LEU A 79 -1.01 -2.45 6.62
C LEU A 79 -2.38 -2.69 7.26
N LEU A 80 -2.54 -3.77 8.02
CA LEU A 80 -3.78 -4.05 8.74
C LEU A 80 -4.04 -2.99 9.80
N HIS A 81 -3.04 -2.69 10.65
CA HIS A 81 -3.15 -1.66 11.66
C HIS A 81 -3.50 -0.29 11.05
N TYR A 82 -2.84 0.08 9.95
CA TYR A 82 -3.13 1.35 9.28
C TYR A 82 -4.60 1.44 8.82
N ARG A 83 -5.15 0.36 8.28
CA ARG A 83 -6.52 0.33 7.78
C ARG A 83 -7.56 0.36 8.90
N GLU A 84 -7.33 -0.42 9.94
CA GLU A 84 -8.28 -0.59 11.04
C GLU A 84 -8.26 0.60 12.00
N HIS A 85 -7.09 1.21 12.22
CA HIS A 85 -6.89 2.26 13.20
C HIS A 85 -6.18 3.49 12.61
N GLY A 86 -5.07 3.26 11.89
CA GLY A 86 -4.14 4.32 11.52
C GLY A 86 -4.73 5.44 10.65
N LEU A 87 -5.69 5.13 9.78
CA LEU A 87 -6.43 6.09 8.97
C LEU A 87 -7.21 7.08 9.85
N PHE A 88 -7.96 6.57 10.83
CA PHE A 88 -8.79 7.38 11.73
C PHE A 88 -7.95 8.13 12.77
N GLU A 89 -6.83 7.54 13.18
CA GLU A 89 -5.84 8.15 14.07
C GLU A 89 -4.91 9.15 13.36
N ARG A 90 -5.01 9.29 12.03
CA ARG A 90 -4.15 10.15 11.19
C ARG A 90 -2.65 9.81 11.33
N ARG A 91 -2.33 8.52 11.48
CA ARG A 91 -0.95 8.03 11.55
C ARG A 91 -0.19 8.35 10.26
N ARG A 92 1.09 8.67 10.40
CA ARG A 92 1.99 9.10 9.30
C ARG A 92 3.04 8.03 9.00
N GLY A 93 3.87 8.30 7.98
CA GLY A 93 4.99 7.44 7.59
C GLY A 93 4.65 6.32 6.62
N TRP A 94 3.37 6.10 6.33
CA TRP A 94 2.95 5.07 5.36
C TRP A 94 3.17 5.46 3.90
N GLN A 95 3.24 6.75 3.55
CA GLN A 95 3.30 7.16 2.14
C GLN A 95 4.71 7.09 1.56
N LYS A 96 4.85 6.51 0.36
CA LYS A 96 6.08 6.63 -0.43
C LYS A 96 6.13 7.96 -1.20
N PRO A 97 7.30 8.62 -1.28
CA PRO A 97 7.46 9.82 -2.10
C PRO A 97 7.05 9.57 -3.55
N GLY A 98 6.23 10.45 -4.12
CA GLY A 98 5.77 10.34 -5.52
C GLY A 98 4.62 9.35 -5.76
N SER A 99 4.16 8.61 -4.74
CA SER A 99 2.87 7.94 -4.81
C SER A 99 1.77 9.01 -4.79
N GLY A 100 0.91 9.08 -5.80
CA GLY A 100 -0.02 10.19 -6.04
C GLY A 100 -1.14 10.38 -4.99
N ALA A 101 -1.00 9.85 -3.78
CA ALA A 101 -1.98 9.88 -2.70
C ALA A 101 -2.02 11.22 -1.92
N SER A 102 -1.67 12.32 -2.57
CA SER A 102 -1.92 13.68 -2.08
C SER A 102 -3.36 14.10 -2.38
N ALA A 103 -4.34 13.33 -1.92
CA ALA A 103 -5.72 13.79 -1.84
C ALA A 103 -5.94 14.32 -0.42
N GLN A 104 -5.80 15.65 -0.29
CA GLN A 104 -6.14 16.46 0.87
C GLN A 104 -7.42 15.95 1.54
N LEU A 105 -7.36 15.57 2.82
CA LEU A 105 -8.57 15.38 3.64
C LEU A 105 -9.33 16.72 3.70
N PRO A 106 -10.66 16.77 3.50
CA PRO A 106 -11.43 17.99 3.70
C PRO A 106 -11.30 18.45 5.16
N ARG A 107 -11.19 19.77 5.33
CA ARG A 107 -11.05 20.46 6.61
C ARG A 107 -12.26 20.27 7.50
#